data_AF-A0A5C4JC70-F1
#
_entry.id   AF-A0A5C4JC70-F1
#
_cell.length_a   1.000
_cell.length_b   1.000
_cell.length_c   1.000
_cell.angle_alpha   90.00
_cell.angle_beta   90.00
_cell.angle_gamma   90.00
#
_symmetry.space_group_name_H-M   'P 1'
#
loop_
_entity.id
_entity.type
_entity.pdbx_description
1 polymer ?
#
loop_
_entity_poly.entity_id
_entity_poly.type
_entity_poly.pdbx_seq_one_letter_code
_entity_poly.pdbx_strand_id
1 'polypeptide(L)'
;MAEAGGGVRAMELWRPGRLGVWDYLFTAADTLHDALHACGRHFATIADPADTLGVIRDGEGVTVTWHGPYQERPSFPLIAEFVPAMLLGVAGSGAGRRFVPVGVRLPHRAPPRHDLLTEVYGTRRIEFEAGPPAVTFSEADANAPFPGGDPALAAILDEHARIRSPPPVRSWTGWAGSTTRWRPRSGRGRPNWPTWRDGWRWGRERCNAA
;
A
#
# COMPACT_ATOMS: atom_id res chain seq x y z
N MET A 1 22.83 -2.22 -11.71
CA MET A 1 22.66 -2.94 -10.43
C MET A 1 22.29 -1.90 -9.38
N ALA A 2 21.16 -2.08 -8.69
CA ALA A 2 20.84 -1.26 -7.54
C ALA A 2 21.93 -1.44 -6.47
N GLU A 3 22.46 -0.34 -5.93
CA GLU A 3 23.39 -0.37 -4.80
C GLU A 3 22.64 -0.91 -3.57
N ALA A 4 23.25 -1.86 -2.87
CA ALA A 4 22.70 -2.38 -1.62
C ALA A 4 22.46 -1.26 -0.61
N GLY A 5 21.32 -1.28 0.07
CA GLY A 5 20.93 -0.21 1.00
C GLY A 5 20.40 1.06 0.32
N GLY A 6 20.27 1.07 -1.01
CA GLY A 6 19.64 2.19 -1.73
C GLY A 6 18.18 2.39 -1.33
N GLY A 7 17.46 1.32 -0.97
CA GLY A 7 16.07 1.40 -0.53
C GLY A 7 15.92 2.09 0.82
N VAL A 8 16.79 1.75 1.78
CA VAL A 8 16.78 2.37 3.11
C VAL A 8 17.24 3.83 3.08
N ARG A 9 18.17 4.21 2.19
CA ARG A 9 18.59 5.60 2.01
C ARG A 9 17.45 6.51 1.55
N ALA A 10 16.48 6.00 0.80
CA ALA A 10 15.32 6.80 0.40
C ALA A 10 14.53 7.33 1.62
N MET A 11 14.57 6.62 2.76
CA MET A 11 13.94 7.08 4.00
C MET A 11 14.66 8.23 4.69
N GLU A 12 15.92 8.52 4.36
CA GLU A 12 16.62 9.71 4.87
C GLU A 12 15.98 11.02 4.37
N LEU A 13 15.27 10.96 3.23
CA LEU A 13 14.56 12.10 2.63
C LEU A 13 13.17 12.32 3.20
N TRP A 14 12.61 11.30 3.87
CA TRP A 14 11.28 11.39 4.45
C TRP A 14 11.26 12.33 5.66
N ARG A 15 10.15 13.05 5.81
CA ARG A 15 9.82 13.89 6.97
C ARG A 15 8.37 13.62 7.34
N PRO A 16 7.96 13.74 8.61
CA PRO A 16 6.57 13.53 9.00
C PRO A 16 5.59 14.36 8.15
N GLY A 17 4.52 13.73 7.69
CA GLY A 17 3.46 14.34 6.88
C GLY A 17 3.71 14.29 5.37
N ARG A 18 4.86 13.80 4.89
CA ARG A 18 5.13 13.69 3.45
C ARG A 18 4.32 12.59 2.75
N LEU A 19 3.82 11.60 3.48
CA LEU A 19 2.89 10.59 2.97
C LEU A 19 1.42 10.96 3.22
N GLY A 20 1.16 12.23 3.53
CA GLY A 20 -0.19 12.77 3.69
C GLY A 20 -0.96 12.14 4.84
N VAL A 21 -2.25 11.83 4.62
CA VAL A 21 -3.13 11.25 5.65
C VAL A 21 -2.60 9.92 6.19
N TRP A 22 -1.89 9.15 5.37
CA TRP A 22 -1.36 7.85 5.75
C TRP A 22 -0.30 7.95 6.87
N ASP A 23 0.57 8.96 6.83
CA ASP A 23 1.53 9.23 7.92
C ASP A 23 0.80 9.53 9.23
N TYR A 24 -0.27 10.33 9.17
CA TYR A 24 -0.99 10.76 10.37
C TYR A 24 -1.79 9.65 11.04
N LEU A 25 -2.09 8.53 10.36
CA LEU A 25 -2.70 7.35 10.98
C LEU A 25 -1.84 6.82 12.13
N PHE A 26 -0.51 6.96 12.07
CA PHE A 26 0.39 6.59 13.16
C PHE A 26 0.38 7.57 14.32
N THR A 27 0.02 8.84 14.09
CA THR A 27 0.09 9.87 15.14
C THR A 27 -1.12 9.86 16.08
N ALA A 28 -2.28 9.43 15.59
CA ALA A 28 -3.54 9.42 16.35
C ALA A 28 -3.91 8.03 16.89
N ALA A 29 -3.24 6.97 16.42
CA ALA A 29 -3.50 5.61 16.86
C ALA A 29 -3.23 5.44 18.37
N ASP A 30 -4.01 4.57 19.01
CA ASP A 30 -3.86 4.25 20.43
C ASP A 30 -2.62 3.36 20.66
N THR A 31 -2.39 2.39 19.76
CA THR A 31 -1.23 1.49 19.80
C THR A 31 -0.59 1.33 18.43
N LEU A 32 0.64 0.76 18.40
CA LEU A 32 1.30 0.42 17.14
C LEU A 32 0.47 -0.58 16.33
N HIS A 33 -0.15 -1.56 16.98
CA HIS A 33 -1.00 -2.51 16.29
C HIS A 33 -2.18 -1.85 15.57
N ASP A 34 -2.85 -0.90 16.22
CA ASP A 34 -3.96 -0.18 15.62
C ASP A 34 -3.50 0.68 14.44
N ALA A 35 -2.34 1.33 14.59
CA ALA A 35 -1.69 2.08 13.53
C ALA A 35 -1.38 1.18 12.32
N LEU A 36 -0.78 0.02 12.54
CA LEU A 36 -0.43 -0.93 11.48
C LEU A 36 -1.65 -1.48 10.75
N HIS A 37 -2.72 -1.79 11.48
CA HIS A 37 -3.98 -2.19 10.87
C HIS A 37 -4.61 -1.08 10.03
N ALA A 38 -4.64 0.15 10.53
CA ALA A 38 -5.16 1.29 9.78
C ALA A 38 -4.31 1.59 8.53
N CYS A 39 -2.98 1.60 8.67
CA CYS A 39 -2.08 1.88 7.57
C CYS A 39 -2.15 0.78 6.49
N GLY A 40 -2.34 -0.48 6.89
CA GLY A 40 -2.49 -1.60 5.96
C GLY A 40 -3.76 -1.48 5.11
N ARG A 41 -4.89 -1.08 5.72
CA ARG A 41 -6.16 -0.85 5.01
C ARG A 41 -6.05 0.23 3.94
N HIS A 42 -5.27 1.28 4.21
CA HIS A 42 -5.20 2.48 3.38
C HIS A 42 -3.88 2.60 2.61
N PHE A 43 -3.11 1.52 2.45
CA PHE A 43 -1.78 1.59 1.82
C PHE A 43 -1.81 2.13 0.39
N ALA A 44 -2.87 1.81 -0.37
CA ALA A 44 -3.10 2.31 -1.72
C ALA A 44 -3.28 3.85 -1.82
N THR A 45 -3.37 4.57 -0.69
CA THR A 45 -3.34 6.05 -0.69
C THR A 45 -1.97 6.63 -1.03
N ILE A 46 -0.90 5.84 -0.84
CA ILE A 46 0.49 6.29 -1.03
C ILE A 46 1.30 5.38 -1.97
N ALA A 47 0.77 4.20 -2.27
CA ALA A 47 1.39 3.19 -3.12
C ALA A 47 0.51 2.87 -4.34
N ASP A 48 1.00 2.00 -5.23
CA ASP A 48 0.18 1.50 -6.34
C ASP A 48 -1.05 0.76 -5.77
N PRO A 49 -2.25 0.91 -6.35
CA PRO A 49 -3.43 0.18 -5.90
C PRO A 49 -3.32 -1.35 -5.95
N ALA A 50 -2.33 -1.91 -6.66
CA ALA A 50 -2.00 -3.32 -6.65
C ALA A 50 -1.10 -3.74 -5.46
N ASP A 51 -0.50 -2.78 -4.75
CA ASP A 51 0.28 -3.04 -3.55
C ASP A 51 -0.63 -3.27 -2.33
N THR A 52 -0.23 -4.20 -1.47
CA THR A 52 -0.92 -4.48 -0.20
C THR A 52 0.06 -4.66 0.94
N LEU A 53 -0.38 -4.32 2.15
CA LEU A 53 0.29 -4.67 3.39
C LEU A 53 -0.58 -5.66 4.16
N GLY A 54 -0.09 -6.89 4.31
CA GLY A 54 -0.66 -7.88 5.20
C GLY A 54 -0.15 -7.65 6.63
N VAL A 55 -1.06 -7.53 7.59
CA VAL A 55 -0.74 -7.41 9.02
C VAL A 55 -1.22 -8.68 9.71
N ILE A 56 -0.29 -9.45 10.27
CA ILE A 56 -0.56 -10.70 10.97
C ILE A 56 -0.01 -10.58 12.38
N ARG A 57 -0.81 -10.95 13.38
CA ARG A 57 -0.38 -11.11 14.76
C ARG A 57 -0.27 -12.60 15.08
N ASP A 58 0.86 -13.01 15.64
CA ASP A 58 1.16 -14.38 16.05
C ASP A 58 2.00 -14.40 17.34
N GLY A 59 2.58 -15.55 17.69
CA GLY A 59 3.38 -15.72 18.91
C GLY A 59 4.71 -14.94 18.94
N GLU A 60 5.20 -14.47 17.79
CA GLU A 60 6.43 -13.67 17.69
C GLU A 60 6.14 -12.15 17.76
N GLY A 61 4.88 -11.76 17.56
CA GLY A 61 4.38 -10.39 17.66
C GLY A 61 3.53 -10.00 16.46
N VAL A 62 3.75 -8.79 15.93
CA VAL A 62 2.99 -8.27 14.78
C VAL A 62 3.90 -8.16 13.57
N THR A 63 3.65 -8.99 12.56
CA THR A 63 4.38 -9.00 11.30
C THR A 63 3.61 -8.26 10.22
N VAL A 64 4.28 -7.30 9.58
CA VAL A 64 3.78 -6.57 8.41
C VAL A 64 4.52 -7.05 7.19
N THR A 65 3.80 -7.60 6.22
CA THR A 65 4.35 -8.14 4.97
C THR A 65 3.84 -7.33 3.79
N TRP A 66 4.76 -6.89 2.92
CA TRP A 66 4.39 -6.21 1.69
C TRP A 66 4.27 -7.18 0.52
N HIS A 67 3.22 -6.99 -0.27
CA HIS A 67 2.99 -7.69 -1.52
C HIS A 67 2.74 -6.69 -2.64
N GLY A 68 3.45 -6.84 -3.75
CA GLY A 68 3.26 -6.03 -4.95
C GLY A 68 3.66 -6.82 -6.19
N PRO A 69 3.21 -6.41 -7.39
CA PRO A 69 3.40 -7.14 -8.65
C PRO A 69 4.80 -6.95 -9.28
N TYR A 70 5.79 -6.55 -8.48
CA TYR A 70 7.08 -6.05 -8.98
C TYR A 70 8.23 -7.04 -8.82
N GLN A 71 8.00 -8.29 -8.42
CA GLN A 71 9.09 -9.23 -8.08
C GLN A 71 10.11 -9.42 -9.21
N GLU A 72 9.67 -9.32 -10.47
CA GLU A 72 10.52 -9.47 -11.66
C GLU A 72 11.23 -8.17 -12.07
N ARG A 73 10.92 -7.03 -11.42
CA ARG A 73 11.49 -5.73 -11.76
C ARG A 73 12.88 -5.57 -11.16
N PRO A 74 13.85 -4.97 -11.87
CA PRO A 74 15.18 -4.68 -11.32
C PRO A 74 15.18 -3.79 -10.06
N SER A 75 14.11 -3.01 -9.84
CA SER A 75 13.93 -2.15 -8.67
C SER A 75 13.39 -2.88 -7.45
N PHE A 76 12.95 -4.14 -7.57
CA PHE A 76 12.32 -4.88 -6.49
C PHE A 76 13.16 -4.95 -5.20
N PRO A 77 14.48 -5.19 -5.24
CA PRO A 77 15.30 -5.17 -4.01
C PRO A 77 15.27 -3.82 -3.29
N LEU A 78 15.22 -2.70 -4.03
CA LEU A 78 15.14 -1.36 -3.44
C LEU A 78 13.81 -1.14 -2.73
N ILE A 79 12.70 -1.57 -3.35
CA ILE A 79 11.37 -1.47 -2.74
C ILE A 79 11.28 -2.39 -1.51
N ALA A 80 11.84 -3.59 -1.62
CA ALA A 80 11.90 -4.56 -0.53
C ALA A 80 12.64 -4.05 0.70
N GLU A 81 13.74 -3.32 0.52
CA GLU A 81 14.45 -2.63 1.61
C GLU A 81 13.68 -1.40 2.13
N PHE A 82 13.07 -0.65 1.22
CA PHE A 82 12.38 0.60 1.55
C PHE A 82 11.16 0.38 2.46
N VAL A 83 10.30 -0.59 2.17
CA VAL A 83 9.01 -0.73 2.88
C VAL A 83 9.20 -1.01 4.38
N PRO A 84 10.05 -1.96 4.83
CA PRO A 84 10.37 -2.14 6.25
C PRO A 84 10.94 -0.87 6.90
N ALA A 85 11.86 -0.17 6.24
CA ALA A 85 12.44 1.07 6.76
C ALA A 85 11.39 2.18 6.89
N MET A 86 10.48 2.28 5.92
CA MET A 86 9.37 3.22 5.94
C MET A 86 8.48 2.96 7.14
N LEU A 87 8.05 1.72 7.35
CA LEU A 87 7.20 1.33 8.48
C LEU A 87 7.86 1.65 9.83
N LEU A 88 9.15 1.39 10.01
CA LEU A 88 9.88 1.75 11.23
C LEU A 88 9.95 3.27 11.45
N GLY A 89 10.18 4.03 10.37
CA GLY A 89 10.27 5.49 10.42
C GLY A 89 8.94 6.16 10.80
N VAL A 90 7.85 5.79 10.11
CA VAL A 90 6.53 6.37 10.39
C VAL A 90 5.99 5.92 11.75
N ALA A 91 6.17 4.65 12.11
CA ALA A 91 5.81 4.15 13.44
C ALA A 91 6.57 4.89 14.52
N GLY A 92 7.88 5.05 14.36
CA GLY A 92 8.70 5.71 15.36
C GLY A 92 8.36 7.19 15.53
N SER A 93 7.98 7.87 14.44
CA SER A 93 7.48 9.23 14.51
C SER A 93 6.13 9.34 15.22
N GLY A 94 5.19 8.41 14.98
CA GLY A 94 3.90 8.40 15.68
C GLY A 94 4.05 8.11 17.18
N ALA A 95 4.90 7.16 17.53
CA ALA A 95 5.15 6.76 18.91
C ALA A 95 6.10 7.70 19.68
N GLY A 96 6.76 8.64 18.98
CA GLY A 96 7.81 9.49 19.58
C GLY A 96 9.05 8.74 20.07
N ARG A 97 9.27 7.51 19.59
CA ARG A 97 10.40 6.65 19.99
C ARG A 97 10.84 5.76 18.84
N ARG A 98 12.09 5.32 18.83
CA ARG A 98 12.57 4.35 17.83
C ARG A 98 12.13 2.93 18.20
N PHE A 99 11.70 2.16 17.20
CA PHE A 99 11.44 0.71 17.34
C PHE A 99 12.65 -0.11 16.92
N VAL A 100 12.87 -1.22 17.63
CA VAL A 100 13.84 -2.26 17.23
C VAL A 100 13.02 -3.51 16.87
N PRO A 101 12.91 -3.86 15.58
CA PRO A 101 12.10 -5.01 15.19
C PRO A 101 12.73 -6.33 15.64
N VAL A 102 11.86 -7.30 15.90
CA VAL A 102 12.25 -8.67 16.25
C VAL A 102 12.95 -9.35 15.08
N GLY A 103 12.51 -9.05 13.86
CA GLY A 103 13.11 -9.54 12.63
C GLY A 103 12.71 -8.72 11.41
N VAL A 104 13.51 -8.82 10.36
CA VAL A 104 13.24 -8.27 9.03
C VAL A 104 13.49 -9.36 8.00
N ARG A 105 12.59 -9.54 7.04
CA ARG A 105 12.75 -10.48 5.92
C ARG A 105 12.94 -9.70 4.63
N LEU A 106 13.91 -10.12 3.83
CA LEU A 106 14.22 -9.56 2.53
C LEU A 106 14.36 -10.69 1.48
N PRO A 107 13.72 -10.56 0.31
CA PRO A 107 13.68 -11.60 -0.71
C PRO A 107 14.98 -11.75 -1.50
N HIS A 108 15.87 -10.75 -1.43
CA HIS A 108 17.11 -10.76 -2.20
C HIS A 108 18.26 -11.36 -1.40
N ARG A 109 19.31 -11.76 -2.12
CA ARG A 109 20.57 -12.21 -1.54
C ARG A 109 21.16 -11.14 -0.61
N ALA A 110 21.77 -11.59 0.48
CA ALA A 110 22.55 -10.75 1.36
C ALA A 110 23.64 -10.02 0.55
N PRO A 111 23.69 -8.68 0.58
CA PRO A 111 24.76 -7.96 -0.09
C PRO A 111 26.08 -8.18 0.67
N PRO A 112 27.24 -8.05 -0.01
CA PRO A 112 28.56 -8.28 0.62
C PRO A 112 28.81 -7.41 1.86
N ARG A 113 28.16 -6.25 1.93
CA ARG A 113 28.10 -5.37 3.10
C ARG A 113 26.65 -4.96 3.32
N HIS A 114 26.12 -5.23 4.51
CA HIS A 114 24.75 -4.87 4.92
C HIS A 114 24.72 -4.11 6.26
N ASP A 115 25.84 -3.51 6.65
CA ASP A 115 25.93 -2.74 7.91
C ASP A 115 24.92 -1.58 7.92
N LEU A 116 24.70 -0.93 6.78
CA LEU A 116 23.69 0.12 6.63
C LEU A 116 22.27 -0.41 6.88
N LEU A 117 21.94 -1.62 6.44
CA LEU A 117 20.63 -2.23 6.72
C LEU A 117 20.47 -2.50 8.22
N THR A 118 21.52 -3.00 8.86
CA THR A 118 21.55 -3.21 10.32
C THR A 118 21.39 -1.90 11.08
N GLU A 119 22.07 -0.84 10.63
CA GLU A 119 22.01 0.49 11.24
C GLU A 119 20.60 1.08 11.13
N VAL A 120 20.02 1.11 9.94
CA VAL A 120 18.69 1.69 9.69
C VAL A 120 17.61 0.90 10.43
N TYR A 121 17.59 -0.43 10.29
CA TYR A 121 16.60 -1.26 10.98
C TYR A 121 16.82 -1.32 12.49
N GLY A 122 18.04 -1.05 12.97
CA GLY A 122 18.38 -1.13 14.39
C GLY A 122 18.48 -2.57 14.90
N THR A 123 18.51 -3.56 14.00
CA THR A 123 18.61 -4.99 14.34
C THR A 123 19.55 -5.71 13.37
N ARG A 124 20.21 -6.75 13.86
CA ARG A 124 21.00 -7.69 13.04
C ARG A 124 20.18 -8.90 12.60
N ARG A 125 18.94 -9.04 13.09
CA ARG A 125 18.04 -10.14 12.74
C ARG A 125 17.39 -9.87 11.37
N ILE A 126 18.19 -9.99 10.33
CA ILE A 126 17.77 -9.81 8.93
C ILE A 126 17.90 -11.14 8.23
N GLU A 127 16.78 -11.68 7.75
CA GLU A 127 16.70 -12.89 6.95
C GLU A 127 16.72 -12.49 5.47
N PHE A 128 17.75 -12.90 4.75
CA PHE A 128 17.88 -12.71 3.32
C PHE A 128 17.42 -13.95 2.56
N GLU A 129 17.07 -13.78 1.29
CA GLU A 129 16.56 -14.86 0.43
C GLU A 129 15.31 -15.53 1.02
N ALA A 130 14.52 -14.78 1.78
CA ALA A 130 13.41 -15.29 2.57
C ALA A 130 12.13 -14.49 2.31
N GLY A 131 11.10 -15.18 1.80
CA GLY A 131 9.73 -14.69 1.68
C GLY A 131 9.56 -13.34 0.99
N PRO A 132 8.34 -12.76 1.01
CA PRO A 132 8.14 -11.36 0.68
C PRO A 132 8.75 -10.44 1.76
N PRO A 133 9.07 -9.17 1.42
CA PRO A 133 9.62 -8.22 2.37
C PRO A 133 8.70 -8.02 3.56
N ALA A 134 9.26 -8.11 4.77
CA ALA A 134 8.48 -7.99 6.00
C ALA A 134 9.28 -7.43 7.16
N VAL A 135 8.57 -6.85 8.12
CA VAL A 135 9.10 -6.41 9.41
C VAL A 135 8.20 -6.93 10.54
N THR A 136 8.83 -7.41 11.61
CA THR A 136 8.12 -7.96 12.78
C THR A 136 8.40 -7.12 14.00
N PHE A 137 7.35 -6.63 14.64
CA PHE A 137 7.40 -5.87 15.89
C PHE A 137 7.07 -6.78 17.07
N SER A 138 7.69 -6.52 18.22
CA SER A 138 7.43 -7.31 19.42
C SER A 138 6.00 -7.08 19.92
N GLU A 139 5.43 -8.09 20.58
CA GLU A 139 4.09 -7.96 21.19
C GLU A 139 4.04 -6.83 22.23
N ALA A 140 5.15 -6.61 22.95
CA ALA A 140 5.27 -5.51 23.90
C ALA A 140 5.22 -4.14 23.20
N ASP A 141 5.94 -3.98 22.09
CA ASP A 141 5.90 -2.75 21.30
C ASP A 141 4.55 -2.53 20.61
N ALA A 142 3.94 -3.62 20.13
CA ALA A 142 2.66 -3.59 19.43
C ALA A 142 1.51 -3.06 20.32
N ASN A 143 1.55 -3.40 21.61
CA ASN A 143 0.49 -3.05 22.57
C ASN A 143 0.83 -1.83 23.44
N ALA A 144 2.05 -1.28 23.34
CA ALA A 144 2.42 -0.09 24.07
C ALA A 144 1.59 1.11 23.60
N PRO A 145 0.97 1.88 24.52
CA PRO A 145 0.16 3.03 24.14
C PRO A 145 1.03 4.13 23.54
N PHE A 146 0.53 4.77 22.50
CA PHE A 146 1.18 5.94 21.91
C PHE A 146 0.92 7.17 22.77
N PRO A 147 1.93 8.02 23.05
CA PRO A 147 1.75 9.20 23.89
C PRO A 147 0.70 10.19 23.38
N GLY A 148 0.47 10.23 22.05
CA GLY A 148 -0.47 11.13 21.38
C GLY A 148 -1.77 10.46 20.93
N GLY A 149 -2.07 9.25 21.42
CA GLY A 149 -3.27 8.51 21.02
C GLY A 149 -4.55 9.33 21.22
N ASP A 150 -5.32 9.48 20.16
CA ASP A 150 -6.62 10.16 20.15
C ASP A 150 -7.58 9.35 19.25
N PRO A 151 -8.41 8.47 19.86
CA PRO A 151 -9.32 7.62 19.10
C PRO A 151 -10.33 8.39 18.24
N ALA A 152 -10.72 9.61 18.65
CA ALA A 152 -11.64 10.44 17.88
C ALA A 152 -10.95 10.99 16.63
N LEU A 153 -9.71 11.48 16.77
CA LEU A 153 -8.90 11.89 15.63
C LEU A 153 -8.56 10.70 14.72
N ALA A 154 -8.24 9.54 15.29
CA ALA A 154 -7.96 8.33 14.53
C ALA A 154 -9.15 7.94 13.63
N ALA A 155 -10.38 8.02 14.15
CA ALA A 155 -11.59 7.77 13.36
C ALA A 155 -11.77 8.78 12.21
N ILE A 156 -11.48 10.06 12.46
CA ILE A 156 -11.54 11.11 11.42
C ILE A 156 -10.50 10.86 10.32
N LEU A 157 -9.27 10.49 10.69
CA LEU A 157 -8.19 10.20 9.75
C LEU A 157 -8.46 8.92 8.95
N ASP A 158 -9.01 7.88 9.59
CA ASP A 158 -9.40 6.64 8.92
C ASP A 158 -10.46 6.90 7.84
N GLU A 159 -11.50 7.70 8.16
CA GLU A 159 -12.51 8.08 7.17
C GLU A 159 -11.92 8.97 6.06
N HIS A 160 -11.04 9.91 6.41
CA HIS A 160 -10.36 10.73 5.40
C HIS A 160 -9.50 9.90 4.45
N ALA A 161 -8.77 8.91 4.99
CA ALA A 161 -7.99 7.97 4.22
C ALA A 161 -8.90 7.12 3.32
N ARG A 162 -10.02 6.61 3.84
CA ARG A 162 -11.00 5.84 3.07
C ARG A 162 -11.54 6.61 1.87
N ILE A 163 -11.83 7.92 2.03
CA ILE A 163 -12.33 8.77 0.93
C ILE A 163 -11.25 8.99 -0.14
N ARG A 164 -9.97 9.09 0.25
CA ARG A 164 -8.85 9.27 -0.69
C ARG A 164 -8.37 7.97 -1.32
N SER A 165 -8.64 6.84 -0.69
CA SER A 165 -8.23 5.53 -1.18
C SER A 165 -8.84 5.29 -2.56
N PRO A 166 -8.02 4.91 -3.56
CA PRO A 166 -8.54 4.54 -4.86
C PRO A 166 -9.45 3.31 -4.72
N PRO A 167 -10.48 3.17 -5.57
CA PRO A 167 -11.31 1.96 -5.56
C PRO A 167 -10.42 0.74 -5.84
N PRO A 168 -10.77 -0.44 -5.29
CA PRO A 168 -9.98 -1.64 -5.49
C PRO A 168 -9.83 -1.93 -7.00
N VAL A 169 -8.62 -2.30 -7.42
CA VAL A 169 -8.34 -2.64 -8.82
C VAL A 169 -9.21 -3.83 -9.20
N ARG A 170 -10.26 -3.56 -9.97
CA ARG A 170 -11.06 -4.61 -10.61
C ARG A 170 -10.30 -5.03 -11.87
N SER A 171 -9.70 -6.21 -11.86
CA SER A 171 -9.20 -6.79 -13.10
C SER A 171 -10.36 -6.95 -14.09
N TRP A 172 -10.14 -6.65 -15.37
CA TRP A 172 -11.14 -6.83 -16.43
C TRP A 172 -11.70 -8.26 -16.48
N THR A 173 -10.92 -9.25 -16.03
CA THR A 173 -11.34 -10.65 -15.89
C THR A 173 -12.49 -10.87 -14.88
N GLY A 174 -12.76 -9.93 -13.98
CA GLY A 174 -13.93 -9.97 -13.09
C GLY A 174 -15.27 -9.69 -13.81
N TRP A 175 -15.26 -8.99 -14.95
CA TRP A 175 -16.48 -8.71 -15.72
C TRP A 175 -16.88 -9.87 -16.64
N ALA A 176 -15.92 -10.71 -17.04
CA ALA A 176 -16.18 -11.88 -17.88
C ALA A 176 -16.99 -12.98 -17.17
N GLY A 177 -17.10 -12.94 -15.84
CA GLY A 177 -17.93 -13.85 -15.04
C GLY A 177 -19.41 -13.46 -14.92
N SER A 178 -19.77 -12.20 -15.20
CA SER A 178 -21.17 -11.77 -15.25
C SER A 178 -21.69 -11.81 -16.68
N THR A 179 -21.64 -13.00 -17.31
CA THR A 179 -22.61 -13.29 -18.37
C THR A 179 -23.95 -13.47 -17.67
N THR A 180 -24.64 -12.37 -17.39
CA THR A 180 -26.10 -12.43 -17.36
C THR A 180 -26.50 -12.94 -18.73
N ARG A 181 -26.75 -14.25 -18.81
CA ARG A 181 -27.24 -14.94 -20.00
C ARG A 181 -28.47 -14.16 -20.44
N TRP A 182 -28.30 -13.33 -21.46
CA TRP A 182 -29.40 -12.66 -22.11
C TRP A 182 -30.34 -13.77 -22.61
N ARG A 183 -31.45 -13.97 -21.92
CA ARG A 183 -32.55 -14.80 -22.41
C ARG A 183 -33.39 -13.87 -23.30
N PRO A 184 -33.48 -14.13 -24.61
CA PRO A 184 -34.47 -13.43 -25.42
C PRO A 184 -35.84 -13.71 -24.81
N ARG A 185 -36.52 -12.65 -24.38
CA ARG A 185 -37.93 -12.73 -24.02
C ARG A 185 -38.66 -13.01 -25.33
N SER A 186 -39.15 -14.23 -25.51
CA SER A 186 -39.98 -14.61 -26.65
C SER A 186 -41.28 -13.80 -26.60
N GLY A 187 -41.29 -12.66 -27.27
CA GLY A 187 -42.45 -11.80 -27.44
C GLY A 187 -42.36 -11.16 -28.81
N ARG A 188 -43.31 -11.50 -29.68
CA ARG A 188 -43.40 -11.01 -31.06
C ARG A 188 -43.51 -9.48 -31.05
N GLY A 189 -42.66 -8.84 -31.85
CA GLY A 189 -42.72 -7.42 -32.16
C GLY A 189 -41.38 -6.97 -32.72
N ARG A 190 -41.24 -6.91 -34.05
CA ARG A 190 -40.04 -6.37 -34.70
C ARG A 190 -40.06 -4.84 -34.57
N PRO A 191 -39.04 -4.17 -33.98
CA PRO A 191 -38.81 -2.76 -34.23
C PRO A 191 -37.93 -2.63 -35.48
N ASN A 192 -38.37 -1.78 -36.41
CA ASN A 192 -37.67 -1.42 -37.64
C ASN A 192 -36.43 -0.59 -37.31
N TRP A 193 -35.23 -1.11 -37.56
CA TRP A 193 -33.97 -0.35 -37.46
C TRP A 193 -33.54 0.11 -38.85
N PRO A 194 -33.12 1.38 -39.04
CA PRO A 194 -32.67 1.86 -40.35
C PRO A 194 -31.37 1.17 -40.76
N THR A 195 -31.30 0.68 -41.99
CA THR A 195 -30.10 0.05 -42.55
C THR A 195 -29.04 1.09 -42.91
N TRP A 196 -27.80 0.78 -42.54
CA TRP A 196 -26.55 1.48 -42.79
C TRP A 196 -26.19 1.69 -44.26
N ARG A 197 -26.97 2.50 -44.97
CA ARG A 197 -26.58 3.14 -46.23
C ARG A 197 -27.06 4.57 -46.13
N ASP A 198 -26.23 5.45 -45.59
CA ASP A 198 -26.10 6.83 -46.05
C ASP A 198 -24.98 7.56 -45.28
N GLY A 199 -23.93 7.87 -46.05
CA GLY A 199 -23.08 9.06 -45.98
C GLY A 199 -22.69 9.68 -44.64
N TRP A 200 -21.40 9.58 -44.33
CA TRP A 200 -20.66 10.55 -43.53
C TRP A 200 -20.97 12.01 -43.92
N ARG A 201 -21.50 12.81 -43.00
CA ARG A 201 -21.28 14.27 -42.94
C ARG A 201 -21.03 14.70 -41.50
N TRP A 202 -19.76 14.97 -41.21
CA TRP A 202 -19.33 15.67 -40.00
C TRP A 202 -19.82 17.13 -40.05
N GLY A 203 -20.63 17.53 -39.07
CA GLY A 203 -20.93 18.92 -38.79
C GLY A 203 -19.79 19.55 -37.99
N ARG A 204 -18.89 20.25 -38.68
CA ARG A 204 -18.18 21.40 -38.10
C ARG A 204 -19.18 22.56 -37.96
N GLU A 205 -18.86 23.47 -37.03
CA GLU A 205 -19.47 24.79 -36.79
C GLU A 205 -20.60 24.84 -35.75
N ARG A 206 -20.24 25.22 -34.52
CA ARG A 206 -20.52 26.57 -33.96
C ARG A 206 -20.09 26.65 -32.50
N CYS A 207 -18.93 27.26 -32.27
CA CYS A 207 -18.66 28.05 -31.08
C CYS A 207 -18.05 29.36 -31.57
N ASN A 208 -18.90 30.38 -31.72
CA ASN A 208 -18.52 31.77 -31.49
C ASN A 208 -19.74 32.68 -31.40
N ALA A 209 -19.69 33.54 -30.37
CA ALA A 209 -20.40 34.81 -30.14
C ALA A 209 -21.93 34.78 -29.94
N ALA A 210 -22.37 34.99 -28.70
CA ALA A 210 -22.81 36.29 -28.19
C ALA A 210 -22.97 36.22 -26.66
#